data_AF-A0A8I1AEP3-F1
#
_entry.id   AF-A0A8I1AEP3-F1
#
_cell.length_a   1.000
_cell.length_b   1.000
_cell.length_c   1.000
_cell.angle_alpha   90.00
_cell.angle_beta   90.00
_cell.angle_gamma   90.00
#
_symmetry.space_group_name_H-M   'P 1'
#
loop_
_entity.id
_entity.type
_entity.pdbx_description
1 polymer ?
#
loop_
_entity_poly.entity_id
_entity_poly.type
_entity_poly.pdbx_seq_one_letter_code
_entity_poly.pdbx_strand_id
1 'polypeptide(L)'
;MVNLDLSIIEQAIKDVMAEKVKSKQWAWIREIKTYGGEFDAEDFSAIIDTFPAIWVTFEGSGTPKKTSHNKTQYPVKFVILMGARSVRNEEARRQGAGRDIGSYQMLANVQNLLTENDLSSMGIKGLAPLELGRTRTIFNTSVRSQSLSVLAQEFTTQYTITASDRDREEAEESNYLKRVNLNYYFDPKDYGIVENAGASDLVELRKD
;
A
#
# COMPACT_ATOMS: atom_id res chain seq x y z
N MET A 1 -11.59 6.93 -9.01
CA MET A 1 -10.79 5.74 -8.70
C MET A 1 -9.44 6.24 -8.23
N VAL A 2 -9.02 5.98 -7.00
CA VAL A 2 -7.69 6.42 -6.53
C VAL A 2 -6.68 5.50 -7.20
N ASN A 3 -5.86 6.05 -8.09
CA ASN A 3 -4.75 5.30 -8.66
C ASN A 3 -3.69 5.18 -7.56
N LEU A 4 -3.55 3.99 -6.98
CA LEU A 4 -2.52 3.77 -5.96
C LEU A 4 -1.14 3.90 -6.61
N ASP A 5 -0.33 4.79 -6.06
CA ASP A 5 1.06 4.99 -6.44
C ASP A 5 1.98 4.76 -5.23
N LEU A 6 3.24 4.44 -5.48
CA LEU A 6 4.27 4.19 -4.47
C LEU A 6 4.43 5.39 -3.53
N SER A 7 4.36 6.60 -4.08
CA SER A 7 4.46 7.85 -3.31
C SER A 7 3.37 7.98 -2.23
N ILE A 8 2.13 7.58 -2.57
CA ILE A 8 0.98 7.62 -1.65
C ILE A 8 1.15 6.59 -0.53
N ILE A 9 1.60 5.38 -0.88
CA ILE A 9 1.82 4.30 0.09
C ILE A 9 2.93 4.69 1.07
N GLU A 10 4.06 5.19 0.55
CA GLU A 10 5.18 5.62 1.37
C GLU A 10 4.78 6.75 2.33
N GLN A 11 4.06 7.75 1.82
CA GLN A 11 3.59 8.86 2.63
C GLN A 11 2.61 8.40 3.71
N ALA A 12 1.69 7.49 3.40
CA ALA A 12 0.78 6.95 4.40
C ALA A 12 1.49 6.14 5.49
N ILE A 13 2.52 5.36 5.15
CA ILE A 13 3.37 4.68 6.14
C ILE A 13 4.00 5.70 7.09
N LYS A 14 4.54 6.80 6.54
CA LYS A 14 5.11 7.90 7.34
C LYS A 14 4.07 8.57 8.21
N ASP A 15 2.86 8.80 7.69
CA ASP A 15 1.79 9.48 8.42
C ASP A 15 1.28 8.64 9.60
N VAL A 16 1.13 7.32 9.43
CA VAL A 16 0.75 6.40 10.53
C VAL A 16 1.77 6.45 11.66
N MET A 17 3.07 6.48 11.33
CA MET A 17 4.12 6.64 12.32
C MET A 17 4.12 8.05 12.94
N ALA A 18 3.88 9.09 12.14
CA ALA A 18 3.82 10.47 12.60
C ALA A 18 2.66 10.71 13.58
N GLU A 19 1.54 10.01 13.44
CA GLU A 19 0.45 10.05 14.43
C GLU A 19 0.89 9.54 15.81
N LYS A 20 1.78 8.54 15.86
CA LYS A 20 2.35 8.04 17.13
C LYS A 20 3.29 9.06 17.78
N VAL A 21 3.99 9.83 16.97
CA VAL A 21 4.81 10.96 17.46
C VAL A 21 3.91 12.09 17.97
N LYS A 22 2.88 12.48 17.21
CA LYS A 22 1.91 13.53 17.58
C LYS A 22 1.15 13.19 18.87
N SER A 23 0.75 11.94 19.04
CA SER A 23 0.10 11.43 20.25
C SER A 23 1.06 11.20 21.42
N LYS A 24 2.34 11.57 21.29
CA LYS A 24 3.41 11.43 22.28
C LYS A 24 3.72 9.98 22.69
N GLN A 25 3.15 8.99 22.01
CA GLN A 25 3.50 7.57 22.22
C GLN A 25 4.96 7.32 21.81
N TRP A 26 5.42 8.00 20.76
CA TRP A 26 6.80 7.93 20.25
C TRP A 26 7.54 9.26 20.43
N ALA A 27 7.47 9.86 21.62
CA ALA A 27 8.15 11.13 21.94
C ALA A 27 9.69 11.07 21.86
N TRP A 28 10.26 9.88 21.67
CA TRP A 28 11.69 9.61 21.51
C TRP A 28 12.17 9.76 20.05
N ILE A 29 11.26 9.75 19.07
CA ILE A 29 11.61 9.98 17.66
C ILE A 29 11.85 11.46 17.44
N ARG A 30 12.98 11.79 16.82
CA ARG A 30 13.28 13.14 16.37
C ARG A 30 12.76 13.40 14.97
N GLU A 31 12.90 12.44 14.06
CA GLU A 31 12.57 12.64 12.65
C GLU A 31 12.06 11.34 11.98
N ILE A 32 11.10 11.48 11.06
CA ILE A 32 10.64 10.43 10.14
C ILE A 32 10.76 10.97 8.72
N LYS A 33 11.56 10.33 7.87
CA LYS A 33 11.82 10.80 6.50
C LYS A 33 11.90 9.69 5.48
N THR A 34 11.98 10.09 4.22
CA THR A 34 12.24 9.18 3.09
C THR A 34 13.75 8.97 2.99
N TYR A 35 14.20 7.74 2.77
CA TYR A 35 15.62 7.45 2.58
C TYR A 35 16.12 8.04 1.25
N GLY A 36 17.18 8.85 1.32
CA GLY A 36 17.80 9.53 0.19
C GLY A 36 19.24 9.12 -0.08
N GLY A 37 19.69 7.99 0.47
CA GLY A 37 21.09 7.56 0.35
C GLY A 37 21.99 8.09 1.45
N GLU A 38 21.43 8.53 2.59
CA GLU A 38 22.23 9.15 3.64
C GLU A 38 23.25 8.17 4.24
N PHE A 39 22.97 6.86 4.24
CA PHE A 39 23.92 5.85 4.73
C PHE A 39 24.99 5.45 3.71
N ASP A 40 24.91 5.95 2.48
CA ASP A 40 25.88 5.69 1.41
C ASP A 40 27.00 6.75 1.35
N ALA A 41 26.86 7.85 2.12
CA ALA A 41 27.89 8.87 2.24
C ALA A 41 29.04 8.43 3.17
N GLU A 42 30.27 8.77 2.82
CA GLU A 42 31.45 8.49 3.67
C GLU A 42 31.41 9.26 5.01
N ASP A 43 30.72 10.40 5.06
CA ASP A 43 30.56 11.20 6.27
C ASP A 43 29.18 11.01 6.92
N PHE A 44 29.15 10.13 7.93
CA PHE A 44 27.97 9.87 8.75
C PHE A 44 27.66 10.98 9.76
N SER A 45 28.53 11.99 9.91
CA SER A 45 28.42 13.02 10.95
C SER A 45 27.13 13.82 10.87
N ALA A 46 26.63 14.09 9.65
CA ALA A 46 25.40 14.86 9.43
C ALA A 46 24.14 14.15 9.94
N ILE A 47 24.17 12.81 10.01
CA ILE A 47 22.99 12.01 10.37
C ILE A 47 22.94 11.79 11.88
N ILE A 48 24.09 11.78 12.57
CA ILE A 48 24.20 11.53 14.02
C ILE A 48 23.24 12.41 14.83
N ASP A 49 23.12 13.68 14.46
CA ASP A 49 22.25 14.64 15.16
C ASP A 49 20.75 14.41 14.92
N THR A 50 20.41 13.65 13.87
CA THR A 50 19.01 13.28 13.55
C THR A 50 18.51 12.09 14.37
N PHE A 51 19.41 11.31 14.99
CA PHE A 51 19.01 10.15 15.81
C PHE A 51 18.34 10.58 17.14
N PRO A 52 17.36 9.81 17.64
CA PRO A 52 16.72 8.64 17.01
C PRO A 52 15.77 9.02 15.85
N ALA A 53 15.88 8.33 14.72
CA ALA A 53 15.10 8.62 13.51
C ALA A 53 14.68 7.35 12.76
N ILE A 54 13.65 7.50 11.93
CA ILE A 54 13.11 6.45 11.06
C ILE A 54 13.18 6.92 9.61
N TRP A 55 13.65 6.04 8.73
CA TRP A 55 13.59 6.24 7.29
C TRP A 55 12.70 5.19 6.64
N VAL A 56 11.95 5.59 5.63
CA VAL A 56 11.16 4.69 4.78
C VAL A 56 11.76 4.71 3.38
N THR A 57 11.92 3.53 2.78
CA THR A 57 12.41 3.39 1.41
C THR A 57 11.69 2.27 0.68
N PHE A 58 11.60 2.38 -0.63
CA PHE A 58 11.14 1.32 -1.50
C PHE A 58 12.32 0.47 -1.96
N GLU A 59 12.33 -0.82 -1.63
CA GLU A 59 13.40 -1.74 -2.04
C GLU A 59 13.16 -2.30 -3.44
N GLY A 60 11.90 -2.51 -3.81
CA GLY A 60 11.55 -3.07 -5.12
C GLY A 60 10.19 -3.74 -5.13
N SER A 61 9.82 -4.25 -6.31
CA SER A 61 8.61 -5.04 -6.49
C SER A 61 8.93 -6.52 -6.66
N GLY A 62 8.03 -7.38 -6.19
CA GLY A 62 8.04 -8.80 -6.59
C GLY A 62 7.59 -8.97 -8.04
N THR A 63 7.55 -10.21 -8.51
CA THR A 63 7.02 -10.53 -9.85
C THR A 63 5.52 -10.21 -9.93
N PRO A 64 5.09 -9.29 -10.82
CA PRO A 64 3.67 -8.98 -10.98
C PRO A 64 2.89 -10.21 -11.46
N LYS A 65 1.68 -10.39 -10.93
CA LYS A 65 0.81 -11.51 -11.30
C LYS A 65 -0.45 -10.97 -11.98
N LYS A 66 -0.74 -11.44 -13.19
CA LYS A 66 -1.97 -11.10 -13.89
C LYS A 66 -3.13 -11.89 -13.28
N THR A 67 -4.09 -11.20 -12.69
CA THR A 67 -5.27 -11.83 -12.05
C THR A 67 -6.46 -11.86 -13.00
N SER A 68 -6.58 -10.87 -13.89
CA SER A 68 -7.62 -10.81 -14.92
C SER A 68 -7.11 -10.15 -16.20
N HIS A 69 -7.95 -10.04 -17.23
CA HIS A 69 -7.64 -9.40 -18.50
C HIS A 69 -7.12 -7.97 -18.34
N ASN A 70 -7.71 -7.21 -17.41
CA ASN A 70 -7.40 -5.81 -17.11
C ASN A 70 -6.76 -5.59 -15.72
N LYS A 71 -6.61 -6.63 -14.89
CA LYS A 71 -6.10 -6.51 -13.50
C LYS A 71 -4.79 -7.24 -13.31
N THR A 72 -3.80 -6.51 -12.81
CA THR A 72 -2.48 -7.03 -12.45
C THR A 72 -2.21 -6.74 -10.99
N GLN A 73 -1.96 -7.78 -10.21
CA GLN A 73 -1.48 -7.67 -8.84
C GLN A 73 0.01 -7.29 -8.87
N TYR A 74 0.33 -6.20 -8.19
CA TYR A 74 1.67 -5.65 -8.11
C TYR A 74 2.18 -5.72 -6.66
N PRO A 75 3.01 -6.73 -6.33
CA PRO A 75 3.60 -6.86 -5.01
C PRO A 75 4.75 -5.86 -4.86
N VAL A 76 4.80 -5.16 -3.74
CA VAL A 76 5.78 -4.12 -3.41
C VAL A 76 6.44 -4.41 -2.07
N LYS A 77 7.71 -4.04 -1.96
CA LYS A 77 8.51 -4.19 -0.75
C LYS A 77 9.03 -2.84 -0.30
N PHE A 78 8.70 -2.49 0.93
CA PHE A 78 9.23 -1.32 1.61
C PHE A 78 10.20 -1.76 2.69
N VAL A 79 11.24 -0.99 2.89
CA VAL A 79 12.20 -1.18 3.97
C VAL A 79 12.13 0.03 4.88
N ILE A 80 12.00 -0.24 6.16
CA ILE A 80 11.99 0.79 7.21
C ILE A 80 13.30 0.68 7.97
N LEU A 81 14.09 1.74 7.91
CA LEU A 81 15.35 1.86 8.63
C LEU A 81 15.09 2.57 9.95
N MET A 82 15.53 1.97 11.05
CA MET A 82 15.38 2.48 12.40
C MET A 82 16.76 2.74 12.97
N GLY A 83 17.04 4.02 13.17
CA GLY A 83 18.29 4.49 13.72
C GLY A 83 18.17 4.84 15.20
N ALA A 84 19.05 4.26 16.03
CA ALA A 84 19.26 4.69 17.41
C ALA A 84 20.75 5.00 17.67
N ARG A 85 21.01 6.01 18.52
CA ARG A 85 22.36 6.32 19.02
C ARG A 85 22.40 6.22 20.54
N SER A 86 23.55 5.80 21.08
CA SER A 86 23.80 5.86 22.53
C SER A 86 25.20 6.38 22.82
N VAL A 87 25.30 7.18 23.87
CA VAL A 87 26.56 7.73 24.41
C VAL A 87 27.08 6.97 25.63
N ARG A 88 26.32 5.99 26.13
CA ARG A 88 26.60 5.33 27.43
C ARG A 88 27.26 3.96 27.28
N ASN A 89 26.62 3.03 26.56
CA ASN A 89 27.14 1.67 26.34
C ASN A 89 26.36 0.96 25.21
N GLU A 90 26.92 -0.12 24.66
CA GLU A 90 26.29 -0.94 23.59
C GLU A 90 24.98 -1.60 24.05
N GLU A 91 24.89 -2.06 25.29
CA GLU A 91 23.70 -2.72 25.82
C GLU A 91 22.50 -1.74 25.90
N ALA A 92 22.76 -0.53 26.39
CA ALA A 92 21.79 0.57 26.41
C ALA A 92 21.33 0.99 25.00
N ARG A 93 22.16 0.77 23.97
CA ARG A 93 21.81 1.05 22.57
C ARG A 93 20.85 0.00 22.00
N ARG A 94 20.96 -1.26 22.41
CA ARG A 94 20.07 -2.33 21.95
C ARG A 94 18.76 -2.37 22.71
N GLN A 95 18.84 -2.36 24.04
CA GLN A 95 17.69 -2.55 24.92
C GLN A 95 17.02 -1.25 25.35
N GLY A 96 17.72 -0.11 25.22
CA GLY A 96 17.33 1.17 25.80
C GLY A 96 17.88 1.33 27.21
N ALA A 97 17.93 2.56 27.70
CA ALA A 97 18.32 2.85 29.09
C ALA A 97 17.63 4.12 29.60
N GLY A 98 16.81 3.98 30.65
CA GLY A 98 16.11 5.10 31.28
C GLY A 98 15.16 5.80 30.30
N ARG A 99 15.54 6.97 29.79
CA ARG A 99 14.73 7.78 28.86
C ARG A 99 15.11 7.57 27.38
N ASP A 100 16.22 6.87 27.12
CA ASP A 100 16.72 6.63 25.76
C ASP A 100 16.20 5.28 25.25
N ILE A 101 15.59 5.29 24.06
CA ILE A 101 15.08 4.07 23.43
C ILE A 101 16.20 3.29 22.75
N GLY A 102 16.16 1.96 22.86
CA GLY A 102 17.06 1.07 22.15
C GLY A 102 16.56 0.74 20.75
N SER A 103 17.47 0.35 19.86
CA SER A 103 17.13 -0.06 18.49
C SER A 103 16.17 -1.27 18.45
N TYR A 104 16.21 -2.17 19.43
CA TYR A 104 15.25 -3.29 19.51
C TYR A 104 13.86 -2.84 19.94
N GLN A 105 13.78 -1.86 20.83
CA GLN A 105 12.49 -1.32 21.26
C GLN A 105 11.85 -0.48 20.15
N MET A 106 12.65 0.24 19.35
CA MET A 106 12.19 0.89 18.12
C MET A 106 11.63 -0.15 17.14
N LEU A 107 12.39 -1.23 16.90
CA LEU A 107 11.98 -2.32 16.02
C LEU A 107 10.65 -2.92 16.44
N ALA A 108 10.51 -3.32 17.71
CA ALA A 108 9.28 -3.92 18.22
C ALA A 108 8.07 -2.99 18.07
N ASN A 109 8.24 -1.69 18.34
CA ASN A 109 7.17 -0.71 18.20
C ASN A 109 6.72 -0.55 16.75
N VAL A 110 7.66 -0.48 15.80
CA VAL A 110 7.36 -0.36 14.36
C VAL A 110 6.69 -1.63 13.84
N GLN A 111 7.20 -2.81 14.22
CA GLN A 111 6.59 -4.09 13.88
C GLN A 111 5.14 -4.16 14.35
N ASN A 112 4.89 -3.89 15.65
CA ASN A 112 3.55 -3.93 16.21
C ASN A 112 2.58 -2.90 15.60
N LEU A 113 3.09 -1.78 15.07
CA LEU A 113 2.24 -0.75 14.44
C LEU A 113 1.85 -1.10 13.01
N LEU A 114 2.78 -1.66 12.25
CA LEU A 114 2.65 -1.82 10.80
C LEU A 114 2.25 -3.23 10.39
N THR A 115 2.58 -4.26 11.16
CA THR A 115 2.14 -5.62 10.85
C THR A 115 0.61 -5.70 10.81
N GLU A 116 0.08 -6.29 9.72
CA GLU A 116 -1.36 -6.41 9.43
C GLU A 116 -2.11 -5.08 9.25
N ASN A 117 -1.39 -3.96 9.12
CA ASN A 117 -1.99 -2.66 8.88
C ASN A 117 -2.20 -2.45 7.36
N ASP A 118 -3.42 -2.15 6.95
CA ASP A 118 -3.81 -1.89 5.56
C ASP A 118 -3.77 -0.40 5.19
N LEU A 119 -3.35 0.47 6.12
CA LEU A 119 -3.30 1.93 5.99
C LEU A 119 -4.67 2.56 5.66
N SER A 120 -5.77 1.83 5.92
CA SER A 120 -7.14 2.32 5.68
C SER A 120 -7.48 3.57 6.50
N SER A 121 -6.88 3.71 7.68
CA SER A 121 -6.96 4.91 8.53
C SER A 121 -6.46 6.17 7.82
N MET A 122 -5.54 6.04 6.87
CA MET A 122 -5.02 7.14 6.03
C MET A 122 -5.81 7.33 4.73
N GLY A 123 -6.96 6.67 4.59
CA GLY A 123 -7.81 6.79 3.41
C GLY A 123 -7.35 5.97 2.20
N ILE A 124 -6.35 5.10 2.36
CA ILE A 124 -5.94 4.16 1.32
C ILE A 124 -6.98 3.05 1.19
N LYS A 125 -7.43 2.77 -0.05
CA LYS A 125 -8.38 1.70 -0.35
C LYS A 125 -7.80 0.76 -1.40
N GLY A 126 -7.78 -0.54 -1.12
CA GLY A 126 -7.32 -1.57 -2.06
C GLY A 126 -5.83 -1.94 -1.94
N LEU A 127 -5.16 -1.50 -0.87
CA LEU A 127 -3.86 -2.02 -0.46
C LEU A 127 -4.06 -3.25 0.42
N ALA A 128 -3.29 -4.30 0.20
CA ALA A 128 -3.27 -5.43 1.13
C ALA A 128 -2.58 -5.04 2.45
N PRO A 129 -2.90 -5.71 3.57
CA PRO A 129 -2.18 -5.51 4.82
C PRO A 129 -0.67 -5.66 4.65
N LEU A 130 0.09 -4.85 5.37
CA LEU A 130 1.55 -4.93 5.42
C LEU A 130 1.97 -6.22 6.14
N GLU A 131 2.65 -7.10 5.42
CA GLU A 131 3.22 -8.34 5.96
C GLU A 131 4.66 -8.12 6.39
N LEU A 132 5.05 -8.80 7.47
CA LEU A 132 6.39 -8.68 8.03
C LEU A 132 7.40 -9.46 7.18
N GLY A 133 8.42 -8.76 6.69
CA GLY A 133 9.57 -9.34 5.99
C GLY A 133 10.77 -9.61 6.92
N ARG A 134 11.95 -9.75 6.31
CA ARG A 134 13.19 -10.00 7.07
C ARG A 134 13.65 -8.75 7.81
N THR A 135 14.25 -8.96 8.98
CA THR A 135 14.99 -7.92 9.69
C THR A 135 16.48 -8.10 9.42
N ARG A 136 17.19 -7.02 9.08
CA ARG A 136 18.65 -7.03 8.89
C ARG A 136 19.32 -5.87 9.62
N THR A 137 20.55 -6.07 10.06
CA THR A 137 21.37 -4.97 10.59
C THR A 137 22.08 -4.32 9.42
N ILE A 138 21.85 -3.02 9.21
CA ILE A 138 22.52 -2.26 8.15
C ILE A 138 23.84 -1.71 8.67
N PHE A 139 23.82 -1.18 9.88
CA PHE A 139 24.98 -0.51 10.44
C PHE A 139 25.12 -0.76 11.93
N ASN A 140 26.33 -1.13 12.33
CA ASN A 140 26.74 -1.23 13.71
C ASN A 140 28.17 -0.73 13.83
N THR A 141 28.35 0.54 14.18
CA THR A 141 29.68 1.10 14.44
C THR A 141 29.64 2.10 15.59
N SER A 142 30.81 2.54 16.03
CA SER A 142 30.95 3.69 16.91
C SER A 142 31.65 4.83 16.18
N VAL A 143 31.01 6.00 16.12
CA VAL A 143 31.55 7.23 15.52
C VAL A 143 31.64 8.29 16.62
N ARG A 144 32.80 8.96 16.76
CA ARG A 144 33.04 10.03 17.75
C ARG A 144 32.65 9.65 19.20
N SER A 145 33.01 8.43 19.62
CA SER A 145 32.66 7.87 20.94
C SER A 145 31.16 7.71 21.19
N GLN A 146 30.33 7.75 20.15
CA GLN A 146 28.91 7.43 20.19
C GLN A 146 28.66 6.15 19.37
N SER A 147 27.91 5.21 19.94
CA SER A 147 27.56 3.97 19.25
C SER A 147 26.28 4.16 18.44
N LEU A 148 26.30 3.79 17.16
CA LEU A 148 25.21 3.99 16.19
C LEU A 148 24.67 2.63 15.71
N SER A 149 23.36 2.41 15.88
CA SER A 149 22.63 1.25 15.33
C SER A 149 21.68 1.68 14.26
N VAL A 150 21.71 0.98 13.13
CA VAL A 150 20.64 1.03 12.15
C VAL A 150 20.16 -0.38 11.86
N LEU A 151 18.89 -0.63 12.16
CA LEU A 151 18.19 -1.87 11.82
C LEU A 151 17.24 -1.59 10.66
N ALA A 152 17.17 -2.50 9.71
CA ALA A 152 16.20 -2.49 8.64
C ALA A 152 15.15 -3.56 8.88
N GLN A 153 13.89 -3.19 8.74
CA GLN A 153 12.76 -4.10 8.71
C GLN A 153 12.09 -4.03 7.34
N GLU A 154 12.01 -5.14 6.65
CA GLU A 154 11.25 -5.27 5.41
C GLU A 154 9.74 -5.43 5.72
N PHE A 155 8.91 -4.80 4.89
CA PHE A 155 7.46 -4.99 4.85
C PHE A 155 7.03 -5.22 3.41
N THR A 156 6.20 -6.23 3.20
CA THR A 156 5.66 -6.57 1.88
C THR A 156 4.17 -6.28 1.84
N THR A 157 3.72 -5.65 0.77
CA THR A 157 2.29 -5.42 0.51
C THR A 157 2.03 -5.55 -0.98
N GLN A 158 0.78 -5.47 -1.40
CA GLN A 158 0.37 -5.60 -2.79
C GLN A 158 -0.85 -4.75 -3.06
N TYR A 159 -0.92 -4.18 -4.26
CA TYR A 159 -2.12 -3.51 -4.78
C TYR A 159 -2.41 -3.97 -6.21
N THR A 160 -3.63 -3.71 -6.67
CA THR A 160 -4.07 -4.11 -8.01
C THR A 160 -4.06 -2.91 -8.94
N ILE A 161 -3.29 -3.02 -10.03
CA ILE A 161 -3.31 -2.06 -11.13
C ILE A 161 -4.41 -2.49 -12.11
N THR A 162 -5.30 -1.57 -12.44
CA THR A 162 -6.32 -1.77 -13.47
C THR A 162 -5.95 -0.95 -14.70
N ALA A 163 -5.74 -1.60 -15.85
CA ALA A 163 -5.35 -0.94 -17.08
C ALA A 163 -6.54 -0.20 -17.71
N SER A 164 -6.55 1.13 -17.59
CA SER A 164 -7.66 2.01 -18.04
C SER A 164 -7.97 1.92 -19.54
N ASP A 165 -6.98 1.59 -20.38
CA ASP A 165 -7.16 1.67 -21.85
C ASP A 165 -7.97 0.51 -22.42
N ARG A 166 -8.03 -0.65 -21.74
CA ARG A 166 -8.80 -1.83 -22.22
C ARG A 166 -10.28 -1.76 -21.87
N ASP A 167 -10.61 -1.07 -20.78
CA ASP A 167 -12.00 -0.93 -20.36
C ASP A 167 -12.77 0.09 -21.21
N ARG A 168 -12.09 0.96 -21.99
CA ARG A 168 -12.76 1.84 -22.96
C ARG A 168 -13.38 1.03 -24.11
N GLU A 169 -12.68 0.04 -24.65
CA GLU A 169 -13.19 -0.79 -25.75
C GLU A 169 -14.32 -1.73 -25.25
N GLU A 170 -14.19 -2.39 -24.10
CA GLU A 170 -15.24 -3.27 -23.56
C GLU A 170 -16.47 -2.50 -23.01
N ALA A 171 -16.29 -1.30 -22.44
CA ALA A 171 -17.43 -0.46 -22.03
C ALA A 171 -18.19 0.14 -23.23
N GLU A 172 -17.50 0.33 -24.36
CA GLU A 172 -18.12 0.70 -25.63
C GLU A 172 -18.85 -0.49 -26.28
N GLU A 173 -18.28 -1.70 -26.25
CA GLU A 173 -18.91 -2.90 -26.82
C GLU A 173 -20.12 -3.42 -26.03
N SER A 174 -20.10 -3.34 -24.70
CA SER A 174 -21.22 -3.78 -23.84
C SER A 174 -22.50 -2.93 -23.98
N ASN A 175 -22.44 -1.82 -24.72
CA ASN A 175 -23.59 -0.97 -25.03
C ASN A 175 -24.22 -1.23 -26.42
N TYR A 176 -23.75 -2.21 -27.20
CA TYR A 176 -24.09 -2.29 -28.63
C TYR A 176 -25.52 -2.80 -28.96
N LEU A 177 -26.25 -3.42 -28.03
CA LEU A 177 -27.65 -3.84 -28.29
C LEU A 177 -28.63 -3.27 -27.25
N LYS A 178 -29.04 -2.00 -27.42
CA LYS A 178 -30.08 -1.39 -26.58
C LYS A 178 -31.50 -1.58 -27.12
N ARG A 179 -31.67 -1.85 -28.42
CA ARG A 179 -32.97 -2.10 -29.05
C ARG A 179 -32.80 -3.03 -30.25
N VAL A 180 -33.56 -4.11 -30.29
CA VAL A 180 -33.75 -4.94 -31.49
C VAL A 180 -35.10 -4.55 -32.07
N ASN A 181 -35.13 -4.02 -33.29
CA ASN A 181 -36.39 -3.81 -34.00
C ASN A 181 -36.72 -5.09 -34.78
N LEU A 182 -37.60 -5.92 -34.22
CA LEU A 182 -38.12 -7.10 -34.88
C LEU A 182 -39.35 -6.71 -35.69
N ASN A 183 -39.18 -6.51 -37.00
CA ASN A 183 -40.32 -6.44 -37.92
C ASN A 183 -40.80 -7.87 -38.18
N TYR A 184 -41.65 -8.39 -37.30
CA TYR A 184 -42.29 -9.69 -37.51
C TYR A 184 -43.49 -9.50 -38.44
N TYR A 185 -43.47 -10.19 -39.58
CA TYR A 185 -44.64 -10.32 -40.44
C TYR A 185 -45.46 -11.50 -39.92
N PHE A 186 -46.52 -11.19 -39.18
CA PHE A 186 -47.52 -12.18 -38.77
C PHE A 186 -48.73 -12.04 -39.67
N ASP A 187 -48.92 -12.99 -40.59
CA ASP A 187 -50.21 -13.16 -41.25
C ASP A 187 -51.00 -14.25 -40.50
N PRO A 188 -52.11 -13.90 -39.84
CA PRO A 188 -52.96 -14.87 -39.14
C PRO A 188 -53.43 -16.02 -40.06
N LYS A 189 -53.46 -15.80 -41.39
CA LYS A 189 -53.87 -16.78 -42.39
C LYS A 189 -52.84 -17.90 -42.57
N ASP A 190 -51.56 -17.64 -42.34
CA ASP A 190 -50.48 -18.63 -42.43
C ASP A 190 -50.55 -19.69 -41.31
N TYR A 191 -51.29 -19.39 -40.23
CA TYR A 191 -51.44 -20.26 -39.06
C TYR A 191 -52.89 -20.66 -38.76
N GLY A 192 -53.82 -20.41 -39.69
CA GLY A 192 -55.22 -20.86 -39.58
C GLY A 192 -56.04 -20.15 -38.48
N ILE A 193 -55.62 -18.95 -38.05
CA ILE A 193 -56.31 -18.19 -37.00
C ILE A 193 -57.28 -17.19 -37.64
N VAL A 194 -58.55 -17.30 -37.29
CA VAL A 194 -59.67 -16.54 -37.88
C VAL A 194 -59.70 -15.10 -37.33
N GLU A 195 -60.04 -14.15 -38.20
CA GLU A 195 -59.82 -12.68 -38.19
C GLU A 195 -60.33 -11.83 -36.99
N ASN A 196 -60.53 -12.37 -35.78
CA ASN A 196 -61.09 -11.59 -34.64
C ASN A 196 -60.36 -11.79 -33.30
N ALA A 197 -59.06 -11.50 -33.23
CA ALA A 197 -58.38 -11.32 -31.95
C ALA A 197 -57.27 -10.26 -32.07
N GLY A 198 -57.66 -8.99 -31.99
CA GLY A 198 -56.73 -7.92 -31.67
C GLY A 198 -56.26 -8.09 -30.23
N ALA A 199 -55.11 -8.73 -30.03
CA ALA A 199 -54.42 -8.78 -28.75
C ALA A 199 -52.96 -8.34 -28.98
N SER A 200 -52.66 -7.11 -28.60
CA SER A 200 -51.28 -6.65 -28.45
C SER A 200 -50.73 -7.21 -27.14
N ASP A 201 -49.92 -8.26 -27.20
CA ASP A 201 -49.22 -8.76 -26.01
C ASP A 201 -48.05 -7.82 -25.70
N LEU A 202 -48.31 -6.88 -24.78
CA LEU A 202 -47.30 -6.01 -24.16
C LEU A 202 -46.60 -6.81 -23.06
N VAL A 203 -45.38 -7.27 -23.34
CA VAL A 203 -44.54 -7.93 -22.34
C VAL A 203 -43.59 -6.89 -21.74
N GLU A 204 -43.87 -6.47 -20.49
CA GLU A 204 -42.93 -5.70 -19.69
C GLU A 204 -41.92 -6.63 -19.02
N LEU A 205 -40.65 -6.51 -19.40
CA LEU A 205 -39.56 -7.24 -18.76
C LEU A 205 -39.25 -6.62 -17.40
N ARG A 206 -39.37 -7.43 -16.34
CA ARG A 206 -38.98 -7.02 -14.99
C ARG A 206 -37.46 -6.88 -14.90
N LYS A 207 -37.02 -5.79 -14.27
CA LYS A 207 -35.64 -5.63 -13.81
C LYS A 207 -35.49 -6.41 -12.51
N ASP A 208 -34.57 -7.37 -12.50
CA ASP A 208 -33.93 -7.84 -11.28
C ASP A 208 -32.77 -6.90 -10.90
#